data_AF-A0A269XJJ7-F1
#
_entry.id   AF-A0A269XJJ7-F1
#
_cell.length_a   1.000
_cell.length_b   1.000
_cell.length_c   1.000
_cell.angle_alpha   90.00
_cell.angle_beta   90.00
_cell.angle_gamma   90.00
#
_symmetry.space_group_name_H-M   'P 1'
#
loop_
_entity.id
_entity.type
_entity.pdbx_description
1 polymer ?
#
loop_
_entity_poly.entity_id
_entity_poly.type
_entity_poly.pdbx_seq_one_letter_code
_entity_poly.pdbx_strand_id
1 'polypeptide(L)'
;SESEQKELLTKYVQENFVDEGMVAEVAIHRDHPDNPHAHVMLTNRPFNPDGTWGQKTKTEYILDSHGNKTKTPAGNVRNRKIWLVDWDKKEKITEWRHNWAVSVNQVLEQKNIPDRI
;
A
#
# COMPACT_ATOMS: atom_id res chain seq x y z
N SER A 1 -1.84 -14.19 -22.25
CA SER A 1 -3.31 -14.29 -22.41
C SER A 1 -3.97 -13.40 -21.38
N GLU A 2 -5.28 -13.13 -21.51
CA GLU A 2 -6.01 -12.33 -20.51
C GLU A 2 -6.01 -12.98 -19.12
N SER A 3 -6.09 -14.32 -19.07
CA SER A 3 -6.02 -15.08 -17.81
C SER A 3 -4.68 -14.89 -17.10
N GLU A 4 -3.57 -14.98 -17.83
CA GLU A 4 -2.23 -14.82 -17.25
C GLU A 4 -1.99 -13.38 -16.76
N GLN A 5 -2.51 -12.38 -17.49
CA GLN A 5 -2.46 -10.98 -17.05
C GLN A 5 -3.23 -10.77 -15.74
N LYS A 6 -4.43 -11.37 -15.64
CA LYS A 6 -5.25 -11.32 -14.42
C LYS A 6 -4.53 -12.00 -13.25
N GLU A 7 -3.92 -13.16 -13.47
CA GLU A 7 -3.19 -13.89 -12.45
C GLU A 7 -1.97 -13.11 -11.95
N LEU A 8 -1.14 -12.59 -12.87
CA LEU A 8 0.00 -11.72 -12.54
C LEU A 8 -0.44 -10.52 -11.70
N LEU A 9 -1.48 -9.79 -12.15
CA LEU A 9 -1.98 -8.62 -11.42
C LEU A 9 -2.55 -9.00 -10.04
N THR A 10 -3.32 -10.09 -9.97
CA THR A 10 -3.91 -10.55 -8.70
C THR A 10 -2.82 -10.91 -7.69
N LYS A 11 -1.79 -11.64 -8.13
CA LYS A 11 -0.66 -12.00 -7.29
C LYS A 11 0.10 -10.76 -6.80
N TYR A 12 0.43 -9.85 -7.71
CA TYR A 12 1.10 -8.59 -7.35
C TYR A 12 0.29 -7.79 -6.33
N VAL A 13 -1.02 -7.63 -6.54
CA VAL A 13 -1.91 -6.90 -5.63
C VAL A 13 -2.00 -7.59 -4.27
N GLN A 14 -2.07 -8.91 -4.25
CA GLN A 14 -2.09 -9.69 -3.00
C GLN A 14 -0.83 -9.43 -2.18
N GLU A 15 0.34 -9.69 -2.77
CA GLU A 15 1.63 -9.65 -2.08
C GLU A 15 2.03 -8.22 -1.64
N ASN A 16 1.61 -7.18 -2.37
CA ASN A 16 2.09 -5.81 -2.14
C ASN A 16 1.11 -4.92 -1.37
N PHE A 17 -0.17 -5.28 -1.33
CA PHE A 17 -1.21 -4.44 -0.73
C PHE A 17 -2.09 -5.22 0.24
N VAL A 18 -2.65 -6.35 -0.19
CA VAL A 18 -3.63 -7.08 0.62
C VAL A 18 -2.97 -7.76 1.82
N ASP A 19 -1.79 -8.35 1.64
CA ASP A 19 -1.02 -8.96 2.72
C ASP A 19 -0.54 -7.92 3.76
N GLU A 20 -0.39 -6.65 3.35
CA GLU A 20 -0.11 -5.51 4.23
C GLU A 20 -1.36 -4.99 4.96
N GLY A 21 -2.53 -5.62 4.73
CA GLY A 21 -3.79 -5.32 5.39
C GLY A 21 -4.70 -4.34 4.65
N MET A 22 -4.36 -3.92 3.43
CA MET A 22 -5.28 -3.12 2.60
C MET A 22 -6.40 -3.99 2.03
N VAL A 23 -7.55 -3.39 1.74
CA VAL A 23 -8.53 -3.97 0.82
C VAL A 23 -8.30 -3.35 -0.55
N ALA A 24 -8.21 -4.21 -1.58
CA ALA A 24 -7.95 -3.81 -2.95
C ALA A 24 -9.15 -4.12 -3.86
N GLU A 25 -9.63 -3.11 -4.56
CA GLU A 25 -10.57 -3.25 -5.68
C GLU A 25 -9.79 -3.14 -6.99
N VAL A 26 -9.96 -4.13 -7.87
CA VAL A 26 -9.18 -4.24 -9.12
C VAL A 26 -10.10 -4.28 -10.32
N ALA A 27 -9.89 -3.36 -11.27
CA ALA A 27 -10.58 -3.32 -12.56
C ALA A 27 -9.56 -3.37 -13.70
N ILE A 28 -9.76 -4.24 -14.68
CA ILE A 28 -8.86 -4.37 -15.84
C ILE A 28 -9.59 -3.88 -17.09
N HIS A 29 -9.01 -2.89 -17.76
CA HIS A 29 -9.53 -2.30 -18.98
C HIS A 29 -8.82 -2.87 -20.22
N ARG A 30 -9.61 -3.10 -21.27
CA ARG A 30 -9.19 -3.61 -22.60
C ARG A 30 -9.90 -2.86 -23.72
N ASP A 31 -10.24 -1.61 -23.45
CA ASP A 31 -10.86 -0.68 -24.38
C ASP A 31 -9.90 -0.31 -25.55
N HIS A 32 -8.59 -0.45 -25.36
CA HIS A 32 -7.59 -0.38 -26.43
C HIS A 32 -6.76 -1.67 -26.52
N PRO A 33 -6.72 -2.37 -27.68
CA PRO A 33 -6.03 -3.65 -27.84
C PRO A 33 -4.54 -3.63 -27.44
N ASP A 34 -3.83 -2.56 -27.80
CA ASP A 34 -2.39 -2.43 -27.53
C ASP A 34 -2.07 -1.79 -26.16
N ASN A 35 -3.08 -1.47 -25.35
CA ASN A 35 -2.90 -0.84 -24.03
C ASN A 35 -3.82 -1.45 -22.96
N PRO A 36 -3.71 -2.76 -22.69
CA PRO A 36 -4.39 -3.35 -21.54
C PRO A 36 -3.81 -2.75 -20.26
N HIS A 37 -4.68 -2.17 -19.42
CA HIS A 37 -4.27 -1.52 -18.17
C HIS A 37 -5.24 -1.86 -17.05
N ALA A 38 -4.85 -1.56 -15.81
CA ALA A 38 -5.68 -1.83 -14.65
C ALA A 38 -5.68 -0.66 -13.67
N HIS A 39 -6.81 -0.50 -13.00
CA HIS A 39 -6.97 0.36 -11.83
C HIS A 39 -7.00 -0.52 -10.58
N VAL A 40 -6.21 -0.12 -9.58
CA VAL A 40 -6.20 -0.74 -8.25
C VAL A 40 -6.54 0.36 -7.25
N MET A 41 -7.73 0.31 -6.67
CA MET A 41 -8.14 1.21 -5.59
C MET A 41 -7.90 0.54 -4.24
N LEU A 42 -7.23 1.24 -3.34
CA LEU A 42 -6.78 0.71 -2.06
C LEU A 42 -7.41 1.48 -0.91
N THR A 43 -7.75 0.78 0.18
CA THR A 43 -8.17 1.43 1.41
C THR A 43 -6.99 2.08 2.14
N ASN A 44 -7.26 3.14 2.90
CA ASN A 44 -6.24 3.89 3.64
C ASN A 44 -6.14 3.50 5.12
N ARG A 45 -6.86 2.44 5.51
CA ARG A 45 -6.85 1.83 6.84
C ARG A 45 -6.66 0.33 6.69
N PRO A 46 -5.92 -0.32 7.60
CA PRO A 46 -5.79 -1.77 7.60
C PRO A 46 -7.12 -2.40 7.99
N PHE A 47 -7.42 -3.55 7.38
CA PHE A 47 -8.54 -4.40 7.72
C PHE A 47 -8.03 -5.56 8.57
N ASN A 48 -8.49 -5.62 9.81
CA ASN A 48 -7.99 -6.56 10.80
C ASN A 48 -8.60 -7.96 10.58
N PRO A 49 -7.95 -9.04 11.07
CA PRO A 49 -8.48 -10.40 10.98
C PRO A 49 -9.86 -10.60 11.64
N ASP A 50 -10.24 -9.73 12.58
CA ASP A 50 -11.53 -9.73 13.25
C ASP A 50 -12.65 -9.03 12.47
N GLY A 51 -12.37 -8.53 11.26
CA GLY A 51 -13.33 -7.84 10.40
C GLY A 51 -13.50 -6.35 10.71
N THR A 52 -12.65 -5.77 11.56
CA THR A 52 -12.71 -4.34 11.91
C THR A 52 -11.69 -3.51 11.14
N TRP A 53 -11.95 -2.21 11.00
CA TRP A 53 -10.98 -1.26 10.46
C TRP A 53 -10.00 -0.81 11.55
N GLY A 54 -8.71 -0.98 11.29
CA GLY A 54 -7.64 -0.43 12.09
C GLY A 54 -7.52 1.09 11.96
N GLN A 55 -6.73 1.66 12.86
CA GLN A 55 -6.45 3.10 12.88
C GLN A 55 -5.30 3.44 11.94
N LYS A 56 -5.46 4.50 11.16
CA LYS A 56 -4.38 5.06 10.34
C LYS A 56 -3.33 5.80 11.17
N THR A 57 -3.78 6.46 12.25
CA THR A 57 -2.96 7.33 13.09
C THR A 57 -3.42 7.27 14.53
N LYS A 58 -2.49 7.48 15.47
CA LYS A 58 -2.79 7.79 16.87
C LYS A 58 -2.22 9.14 17.30
N THR A 59 -2.84 9.76 18.27
CA THR A 59 -2.29 10.95 18.94
C THR A 59 -1.44 10.51 20.12
N GLU A 60 -0.21 11.00 20.21
CA GLU A 60 0.71 10.74 21.31
C GLU A 60 1.02 12.04 22.04
N TYR A 61 0.80 12.06 23.37
CA TYR A 61 1.10 13.22 24.20
C TYR A 61 2.60 13.34 24.46
N ILE A 62 3.13 14.56 24.44
CA ILE A 62 4.53 14.81 24.78
C ILE A 62 4.62 14.97 26.29
N LEU A 63 5.29 14.02 26.95
CA LEU A 63 5.42 13.97 28.40
C LEU A 63 6.79 14.53 28.85
N ASP A 64 6.84 15.04 30.08
CA ASP A 64 8.11 15.36 30.75
C ASP A 64 8.74 14.11 31.40
N SER A 65 9.88 14.27 32.07
CA SER A 65 10.60 13.19 32.74
C SER A 65 9.82 12.51 33.88
N HIS A 66 8.74 13.13 34.36
CA HIS A 66 7.88 12.60 35.43
C HIS A 66 6.56 12.03 34.88
N GLY A 67 6.37 12.00 33.55
CA GLY A 67 5.18 11.48 32.90
C GLY A 67 4.02 12.48 32.80
N ASN A 68 4.22 13.75 33.16
CA ASN A 68 3.16 14.76 33.05
C ASN A 68 3.06 15.31 31.62
N LYS A 69 1.84 15.62 31.19
CA LYS A 69 1.57 16.24 29.88
C LYS A 69 2.20 17.64 29.80
N THR A 70 3.10 17.83 28.85
CA THR A 70 3.68 19.15 28.59
C THR A 70 2.67 20.07 27.90
N LYS A 71 2.84 21.39 28.10
CA LYS A 71 1.97 22.42 27.50
C LYS A 71 2.77 23.38 26.62
N THR A 72 2.10 23.98 25.63
CA THR A 72 2.64 25.11 24.86
C THR A 72 2.66 26.38 25.74
N PRO A 73 3.34 27.46 25.32
CA PRO A 73 3.29 28.73 26.05
C PRO A 73 1.86 29.28 26.23
N ALA A 74 0.95 28.96 25.31
CA ALA A 74 -0.47 29.33 25.39
C ALA A 74 -1.32 28.41 26.30
N GLY A 75 -0.71 27.42 26.96
CA GLY A 75 -1.39 26.51 27.90
C GLY A 75 -2.02 25.27 27.27
N ASN A 76 -1.95 25.09 25.95
CA ASN A 76 -2.50 23.92 25.26
C ASN A 76 -1.62 22.68 25.46
N VAL A 77 -2.23 21.50 25.65
CA VAL A 77 -1.48 20.23 25.78
C VAL A 77 -0.75 19.90 24.48
N ARG A 78 0.55 19.62 24.57
CA ARG A 78 1.36 19.22 23.43
C ARG A 78 1.13 17.75 23.10
N ASN A 79 0.97 17.47 21.81
CA ASN A 79 0.87 16.14 21.26
C ASN A 79 1.53 16.08 19.87
N ARG A 80 1.75 14.87 19.38
CA ARG A 80 2.17 14.59 18.02
C ARG A 80 1.29 13.50 17.42
N LYS A 81 1.11 13.56 16.11
CA LYS A 81 0.47 12.49 15.34
C LYS A 81 1.51 11.42 15.05
N ILE A 82 1.19 10.17 15.34
CA ILE A 82 1.96 8.99 14.96
C ILE A 82 1.17 8.23 13.91
N TRP A 83 1.77 8.00 12.74
CA TRP A 83 1.22 7.11 11.71
C TRP A 83 1.42 5.66 12.14
N LEU A 84 0.36 4.84 12.01
CA LEU A 84 0.36 3.43 12.39
C LEU A 84 0.56 2.49 11.21
N VAL A 85 0.43 3.03 10.00
CA VAL A 85 0.79 2.39 8.74
C VAL A 85 1.72 3.34 7.99
N ASP A 86 2.50 2.81 7.06
CA ASP A 86 3.48 3.61 6.32
C ASP A 86 3.23 3.69 4.81
N TRP A 87 2.01 3.34 4.40
CA TRP A 87 1.59 3.29 3.02
C TRP A 87 1.71 4.63 2.27
N ASP A 88 1.66 5.76 2.98
CA ASP A 88 1.82 7.11 2.41
C ASP A 88 3.29 7.58 2.37
N LYS A 89 4.25 6.78 2.83
CA LYS A 89 5.68 7.14 2.76
C LYS A 89 6.13 7.19 1.31
N LYS A 90 7.01 8.16 0.98
CA LYS A 90 7.52 8.33 -0.39
C LYS A 90 8.30 7.12 -0.87
N GLU A 91 8.88 6.36 0.03
CA GLU A 91 9.66 5.17 -0.29
C GLU A 91 8.79 4.04 -0.86
N LYS A 92 7.52 3.96 -0.43
CA LYS A 92 6.56 2.93 -0.87
C LYS A 92 6.31 2.95 -2.37
N ILE A 93 6.26 4.12 -3.01
CA ILE A 93 6.07 4.17 -4.47
C ILE A 93 7.24 3.52 -5.22
N THR A 94 8.46 3.65 -4.69
CA THR A 94 9.66 3.08 -5.31
C THR A 94 9.66 1.56 -5.13
N GLU A 95 9.32 1.09 -3.93
CA GLU A 95 9.13 -0.32 -3.61
C GLU A 95 8.09 -0.98 -4.51
N TRP A 96 6.87 -0.42 -4.58
CA TRP A 96 5.79 -0.98 -5.40
C TRP A 96 6.12 -0.99 -6.89
N ARG A 97 6.73 0.08 -7.41
CA ARG A 97 7.17 0.11 -8.82
C ARG A 97 8.23 -0.95 -9.11
N HIS A 98 9.18 -1.12 -8.20
CA HIS A 98 10.20 -2.15 -8.33
C HIS A 98 9.57 -3.55 -8.31
N ASN A 99 8.69 -3.82 -7.34
CA ASN A 99 8.03 -5.11 -7.20
C ASN A 99 7.16 -5.42 -8.44
N TRP A 100 6.49 -4.43 -9.02
CA TRP A 100 5.74 -4.61 -10.26
C TRP A 100 6.65 -5.03 -11.42
N ALA A 101 7.77 -4.33 -11.60
CA ALA A 101 8.75 -4.67 -12.63
C ALA A 101 9.29 -6.09 -12.44
N VAL A 102 9.62 -6.47 -11.20
CA VAL A 102 10.06 -7.84 -10.87
C VAL A 102 8.99 -8.87 -11.23
N SER A 103 7.73 -8.67 -10.81
CA SER A 103 6.64 -9.60 -11.10
C SER A 103 6.41 -9.77 -12.61
N VAL A 104 6.41 -8.68 -13.37
CA VAL A 104 6.27 -8.73 -14.83
C VAL A 104 7.45 -9.46 -15.48
N ASN A 105 8.68 -9.09 -15.11
CA ASN A 105 9.89 -9.66 -15.68
C ASN A 105 10.01 -11.17 -15.42
N GLN A 106 9.58 -11.65 -14.24
CA GLN A 106 9.52 -13.09 -13.93
C GLN A 106 8.57 -13.84 -14.88
N VAL A 107 7.39 -13.28 -15.16
CA VAL A 107 6.43 -13.90 -16.09
C VAL A 107 6.97 -13.88 -17.53
N LEU A 108 7.59 -12.77 -17.96
CA LEU A 108 8.20 -12.69 -19.29
C LEU A 108 9.31 -13.73 -19.46
N GLU A 109 10.17 -13.88 -18.44
CA GLU A 109 11.23 -14.89 -18.42
C GLU A 109 10.71 -16.32 -18.51
N GLN A 110 9.72 -16.68 -17.68
CA GLN A 110 9.07 -18.01 -17.70
C GLN A 110 8.49 -18.37 -19.07
N LYS A 111 8.08 -17.34 -19.83
CA LYS A 111 7.52 -17.47 -21.16
C LYS A 111 8.55 -17.37 -22.28
N ASN A 112 9.83 -17.27 -21.95
CA ASN A 112 10.93 -17.06 -22.90
C ASN A 112 10.75 -15.79 -23.76
N ILE A 113 10.11 -14.75 -23.21
CA ILE A 113 9.97 -13.45 -23.85
C ILE A 113 11.17 -12.59 -23.40
N PRO A 114 11.95 -11.99 -24.32
CA PRO A 114 13.18 -11.29 -23.98
C PRO A 114 12.96 -9.89 -23.39
N ASP A 115 11.79 -9.28 -23.59
CA ASP A 115 11.48 -7.92 -23.12
C ASP A 115 11.54 -7.79 -21.58
N ARG A 116 11.93 -6.62 -21.09
CA ARG A 116 11.97 -6.29 -19.65
C ARG A 116 11.52 -4.86 -19.41
N ILE A 117 10.94 -4.62 -18.23
CA ILE A 117 10.52 -3.30 -17.75
C ILE A 117 11.17 -2.92 -16.42
#